data_AF-A0A2S0U5S8-F1
#
_entry.id   AF-A0A2S0U5S8-F1
#
_cell.length_a   1.000
_cell.length_b   1.000
_cell.length_c   1.000
_cell.angle_alpha   90.00
_cell.angle_beta   90.00
_cell.angle_gamma   90.00
#
_symmetry.space_group_name_H-M   'P 1'
#
loop_
_entity.id
_entity.type
_entity.pdbx_description
1 polymer ?
#
loop_
_entity_poly.entity_id
_entity_poly.type
_entity_poly.pdbx_seq_one_letter_code
_entity_poly.pdbx_strand_id
1 'polypeptide(L)'
;MAFILLEREQKPIRLRGRKVIPSTISVLSKDTLVDGEYIGVRSKKKVNLLNHGGTLIAAPELREAYYISNMTPATLGEEASRIDSDEVFVVPEDFQKIKKYTFMKYTIKDVWRDVFNSFWIPCSLFDQHCKLGAGWIKVSTQEIILMDGLLPKQTNQLQIRLSNNSLSDSNYGMIIAGLKEIDF
;
A
#
# COMPACT_ATOMS: atom_id res chain seq x y z
N MET A 1 -10.52 -4.49 3.38
CA MET A 1 -10.07 -3.11 3.08
C MET A 1 -8.82 -2.80 3.88
N ALA A 2 -7.81 -2.16 3.28
CA ALA A 2 -6.61 -1.74 4.02
C ALA A 2 -5.92 -0.53 3.37
N PHE A 3 -5.01 0.09 4.11
CA PHE A 3 -4.11 1.13 3.64
C PHE A 3 -2.74 1.02 4.30
N ILE A 4 -1.72 1.63 3.69
CA ILE A 4 -0.38 1.77 4.29
C ILE A 4 -0.21 3.21 4.76
N LEU A 5 0.22 3.40 6.01
CA LEU A 5 0.62 4.71 6.53
C LEU A 5 1.99 5.09 5.97
N LEU A 6 2.05 6.10 5.10
CA LEU A 6 3.31 6.57 4.54
C LEU A 6 3.96 7.62 5.44
N GLU A 7 3.18 8.64 5.78
CA GLU A 7 3.64 9.78 6.57
C GLU A 7 2.53 10.22 7.52
N ARG A 8 2.95 10.84 8.63
CA ARG A 8 2.04 11.46 9.59
C ARG A 8 2.71 12.57 10.36
N GLU A 9 1.89 13.47 10.86
CA GLU A 9 2.32 14.42 11.88
C GLU A 9 2.62 13.69 13.20
N GLN A 10 3.68 14.11 13.87
CA GLN A 10 4.01 13.59 15.22
C GLN A 10 3.22 14.28 16.32
N LYS A 11 2.84 15.53 16.08
CA LYS A 11 2.08 16.34 17.04
C LYS A 11 0.62 16.42 16.59
N PRO A 12 -0.34 15.99 17.44
CA PRO A 12 -1.76 16.15 17.14
C PRO A 12 -2.12 17.63 16.97
N ILE A 13 -2.94 17.94 15.97
CA ILE A 13 -3.56 19.26 15.80
C ILE A 13 -5.00 19.23 16.30
N ARG A 14 -5.53 20.38 16.74
CA ARG A 14 -6.94 20.50 17.13
C ARG A 14 -7.78 20.99 15.95
N LEU A 15 -8.72 20.17 15.50
CA LEU A 15 -9.72 20.52 14.49
C LEU A 15 -11.11 20.40 15.11
N ARG A 16 -11.85 21.52 15.19
CA ARG A 16 -13.22 21.57 15.77
C ARG A 16 -13.33 20.89 17.15
N GLY A 17 -12.33 21.12 18.01
CA GLY A 17 -12.28 20.55 19.37
C GLY A 17 -11.79 19.09 19.45
N ARG A 18 -11.56 18.42 18.32
CA ARG A 18 -11.00 17.06 18.27
C ARG A 18 -9.52 17.11 17.96
N LYS A 19 -8.73 16.27 18.61
CA LYS A 19 -7.32 16.08 18.24
C LYS A 19 -7.24 15.08 17.10
N VAL A 20 -6.53 15.45 16.04
CA VAL A 20 -6.38 14.64 14.83
C VAL A 20 -4.93 14.65 14.36
N ILE A 21 -4.58 13.65 13.57
CA ILE A 21 -3.27 13.46 12.97
C ILE A 21 -3.44 13.53 11.45
N PRO A 22 -3.03 14.64 10.80
CA PRO A 22 -2.86 14.67 9.36
C PRO A 22 -1.88 13.59 8.92
N SER A 23 -2.21 12.88 7.86
CA SER A 23 -1.43 11.75 7.38
C SER A 23 -1.50 11.63 5.86
N THR A 24 -0.52 10.94 5.31
CA THR A 24 -0.50 10.50 3.91
C THR A 24 -0.53 8.98 3.91
N ILE A 25 -1.47 8.39 3.16
CA ILE A 25 -1.65 6.95 3.07
C ILE A 25 -1.56 6.47 1.62
N SER A 26 -1.19 5.21 1.42
CA SER A 26 -1.36 4.50 0.14
C SER A 26 -2.54 3.54 0.23
N VAL A 27 -3.40 3.52 -0.78
CA VAL A 27 -4.60 2.68 -0.84
C VAL A 27 -4.64 1.87 -2.13
N LEU A 28 -5.23 0.67 -2.10
CA LEU A 28 -5.41 -0.11 -3.34
C LEU A 28 -6.40 0.56 -4.30
N SER A 29 -7.51 1.06 -3.75
CA SER A 29 -8.53 1.81 -4.48
C SER A 29 -9.17 2.84 -3.54
N LYS A 30 -9.23 4.10 -3.99
CA LYS A 30 -9.83 5.21 -3.23
C LYS A 30 -11.32 4.99 -3.02
N ASP A 31 -12.00 4.44 -4.02
CA ASP A 31 -13.46 4.23 -4.02
C ASP A 31 -13.90 3.15 -3.01
N THR A 32 -12.96 2.33 -2.55
CA THR A 32 -13.24 1.24 -1.61
C THR A 32 -12.81 1.55 -0.18
N LEU A 33 -12.19 2.70 0.06
CA LEU A 33 -11.78 3.10 1.40
C LEU A 33 -12.98 3.68 2.16
N VAL A 34 -13.11 3.32 3.44
CA VAL A 34 -14.24 3.74 4.26
C VAL A 34 -13.71 4.31 5.57
N ASP A 35 -14.30 5.41 6.03
CA ASP A 35 -13.96 5.97 7.34
C ASP A 35 -14.42 5.03 8.47
N GLY A 36 -13.60 4.87 9.51
CA GLY A 36 -13.89 3.94 10.59
C GLY A 36 -12.66 3.44 11.32
N GLU A 37 -12.85 2.38 12.12
CA GLU A 37 -11.78 1.73 12.88
C GLU A 37 -10.97 0.77 12.00
N TYR A 38 -9.65 0.86 12.13
CA TYR A 38 -8.67 -0.02 11.52
C TYR A 38 -7.70 -0.53 12.58
N ILE A 39 -7.09 -1.68 12.35
CA ILE A 39 -6.07 -2.26 13.20
C ILE A 39 -4.74 -2.39 12.45
N GLY A 40 -3.66 -1.96 13.10
CA GLY A 40 -2.30 -2.09 12.57
C GLY A 40 -1.84 -3.54 12.58
N VAL A 41 -1.38 -4.05 11.44
CA VAL A 41 -1.01 -5.47 11.28
C VAL A 41 0.20 -5.84 12.13
N ARG A 42 1.20 -4.97 12.22
CA ARG A 42 2.42 -5.18 13.02
C ARG A 42 2.20 -4.75 14.47
N SER A 43 1.73 -3.53 14.66
CA SER A 43 1.58 -2.91 15.99
C SER A 43 0.38 -3.43 16.79
N LYS A 44 -0.61 -4.05 16.15
CA LYS A 44 -1.92 -4.43 16.72
C LYS A 44 -2.72 -3.26 17.31
N LYS A 45 -2.27 -2.01 17.08
CA LYS A 45 -2.93 -0.81 17.59
C LYS A 45 -4.11 -0.46 16.71
N LYS A 46 -5.21 -0.08 17.34
CA LYS A 46 -6.40 0.43 16.65
C LYS A 46 -6.20 1.92 16.34
N VAL A 47 -6.65 2.34 15.17
CA VAL A 47 -6.72 3.74 14.74
C VAL A 47 -8.03 4.00 14.03
N ASN A 48 -8.56 5.20 14.15
CA ASN A 48 -9.72 5.65 13.40
C ASN A 48 -9.27 6.48 12.20
N LEU A 49 -9.65 6.03 11.00
CA LEU A 49 -9.66 6.86 9.81
C LEU A 49 -10.89 7.77 9.88
N LEU A 50 -10.68 9.05 10.12
CA LEU A 50 -11.76 10.02 10.34
C LEU A 50 -12.24 10.69 9.05
N ASN A 51 -11.34 10.80 8.08
CA ASN A 51 -11.60 11.34 6.76
C ASN A 51 -10.46 10.92 5.82
N HIS A 52 -10.78 10.74 4.55
CA HIS A 52 -9.81 10.52 3.49
C HIS A 52 -10.17 11.32 2.24
N GLY A 53 -9.17 11.56 1.41
CA GLY A 53 -9.33 12.37 0.22
C GLY A 53 -8.94 13.84 0.44
N GLY A 54 -8.99 14.60 -0.64
CA GLY A 54 -8.36 15.91 -0.75
C GLY A 54 -7.26 15.90 -1.82
N THR A 55 -6.43 16.94 -1.81
CA THR A 55 -5.40 17.14 -2.84
C THR A 55 -4.01 17.10 -2.23
N LEU A 56 -3.14 16.24 -2.76
CA LEU A 56 -1.70 16.33 -2.55
C LEU A 56 -1.09 17.09 -3.73
N ILE A 57 -0.26 18.09 -3.44
CA ILE A 57 0.49 18.82 -4.47
C ILE A 57 1.90 18.26 -4.46
N ALA A 58 2.18 17.34 -5.39
CA ALA A 58 3.53 16.81 -5.59
C ALA A 58 4.40 17.80 -6.39
N ALA A 59 5.69 17.84 -6.06
CA ALA A 59 6.69 18.44 -6.94
C ALA A 59 6.62 17.80 -8.34
N PRO A 60 6.89 18.54 -9.43
CA PRO A 60 6.73 18.05 -10.80
C PRO A 60 7.35 16.66 -11.04
N GLU A 61 8.55 16.44 -10.52
CA GLU A 61 9.33 15.20 -10.62
C GLU A 61 8.73 14.01 -9.85
N LEU A 62 7.83 14.24 -8.89
CA LEU A 62 7.20 13.19 -8.06
C LEU A 62 5.74 12.91 -8.43
N ARG A 63 5.15 13.66 -9.37
CA ARG A 63 3.73 13.54 -9.71
C ARG A 63 3.33 12.12 -10.13
N GLU A 64 4.12 11.51 -10.99
CA GLU A 64 3.86 10.13 -11.45
C GLU A 64 3.97 9.14 -10.29
N ALA A 65 4.99 9.29 -9.44
CA ALA A 65 5.16 8.42 -8.27
C ALA A 65 3.98 8.52 -7.30
N TYR A 66 3.49 9.72 -7.01
CA TYR A 66 2.34 9.93 -6.15
C TYR A 66 1.06 9.33 -6.74
N TYR A 67 0.88 9.48 -8.05
CA TYR A 67 -0.27 8.92 -8.78
C TYR A 67 -0.26 7.39 -8.76
N ILE A 68 0.89 6.78 -9.10
CA ILE A 68 1.04 5.33 -9.20
C ILE A 68 0.97 4.68 -7.82
N SER A 69 1.56 5.30 -6.80
CA SER A 69 1.49 4.85 -5.40
C SER A 69 0.10 5.05 -4.77
N ASN A 70 -0.83 5.67 -5.52
CA ASN A 70 -2.18 6.00 -5.10
C ASN A 70 -2.22 6.73 -3.75
N MET A 71 -1.33 7.72 -3.60
CA MET A 71 -1.23 8.49 -2.37
C MET A 71 -2.50 9.30 -2.15
N THR A 72 -2.96 9.29 -0.92
CA THR A 72 -4.21 9.91 -0.50
C THR A 72 -3.98 10.64 0.83
N PRO A 73 -4.35 11.93 0.94
CA PRO A 73 -4.41 12.58 2.24
C PRO A 73 -5.43 11.88 3.12
N ALA A 74 -5.11 11.76 4.39
CA ALA A 74 -5.99 11.19 5.40
C ALA A 74 -5.91 12.00 6.69
N THR A 75 -6.97 11.91 7.48
CA THR A 75 -7.03 12.42 8.84
C THR A 75 -7.28 11.23 9.75
N LEU A 76 -6.30 10.91 10.61
CA LEU A 76 -6.39 9.86 11.60
C LEU A 76 -6.70 10.44 12.99
N GLY A 77 -7.16 9.60 13.91
CA GLY A 77 -7.27 9.98 15.32
C GLY A 77 -5.91 10.16 16.01
N GLU A 78 -5.93 10.73 17.23
CA GLU A 78 -4.72 11.04 18.03
C GLU A 78 -3.82 9.82 18.29
N GLU A 79 -4.42 8.63 18.35
CA GLU A 79 -3.74 7.35 18.52
C GLU A 79 -2.69 7.06 17.42
N ALA A 80 -2.85 7.66 16.23
CA ALA A 80 -1.89 7.53 15.15
C ALA A 80 -0.54 8.23 15.43
N SER A 81 -0.48 9.16 16.41
CA SER A 81 0.72 9.95 16.73
C SER A 81 1.97 9.12 17.11
N ARG A 82 1.79 7.85 17.48
CA ARG A 82 2.86 6.93 17.89
C ARG A 82 2.90 5.64 17.06
N ILE A 83 2.46 5.74 15.81
CA ILE A 83 2.51 4.65 14.84
C ILE A 83 3.73 4.86 13.94
N ASP A 84 4.43 3.80 13.59
CA ASP A 84 5.55 3.92 12.65
C ASP A 84 5.05 4.04 11.21
N SER A 85 5.81 4.73 10.36
CA SER A 85 5.57 4.67 8.92
C SER A 85 5.69 3.22 8.41
N ASP A 86 5.14 2.98 7.22
CA ASP A 86 5.00 1.68 6.59
C ASP A 86 4.10 0.69 7.37
N GLU A 87 3.39 1.13 8.41
CA GLU A 87 2.37 0.32 9.08
C GLU A 87 1.18 0.07 8.14
N VAL A 88 0.77 -1.20 8.04
CA VAL A 88 -0.43 -1.60 7.30
C VAL A 88 -1.62 -1.57 8.25
N PHE A 89 -2.66 -0.86 7.87
CA PHE A 89 -3.92 -0.77 8.61
C PHE A 89 -5.03 -1.44 7.84
N VAL A 90 -5.70 -2.38 8.48
CA VAL A 90 -6.76 -3.20 7.87
C VAL A 90 -8.02 -3.14 8.74
N VAL A 91 -9.19 -3.28 8.12
CA VAL A 91 -10.44 -3.47 8.89
C VAL A 91 -10.34 -4.74 9.74
N PRO A 92 -10.86 -4.76 10.98
CA PRO A 92 -10.67 -5.88 11.91
C PRO A 92 -11.02 -7.27 11.35
N GLU A 93 -12.02 -7.35 10.47
CA GLU A 93 -12.51 -8.60 9.87
C GLU A 93 -11.52 -9.22 8.88
N ASP A 94 -10.67 -8.38 8.26
CA ASP A 94 -9.72 -8.80 7.23
C ASP A 94 -8.31 -9.02 7.81
N PHE A 95 -8.12 -8.84 9.11
CA PHE A 95 -6.82 -8.85 9.76
C PHE A 95 -5.96 -10.09 9.47
N GLN A 96 -6.57 -11.28 9.50
CA GLN A 96 -5.88 -12.55 9.28
C GLN A 96 -5.56 -12.84 7.81
N LYS A 97 -6.12 -12.06 6.88
CA LYS A 97 -5.94 -12.23 5.44
C LYS A 97 -4.67 -11.52 4.94
N ILE A 98 -4.16 -10.56 5.70
CA ILE A 98 -2.98 -9.79 5.32
C ILE A 98 -1.73 -10.65 5.46
N LYS A 99 -0.98 -10.79 4.37
CA LYS A 99 0.24 -11.59 4.29
C LYS A 99 1.41 -10.79 3.74
N LYS A 100 2.61 -11.01 4.29
CA LYS A 100 3.83 -10.37 3.84
C LYS A 100 4.75 -11.38 3.16
N TYR A 101 5.34 -10.98 2.05
CA TYR A 101 6.29 -11.78 1.30
C TYR A 101 7.53 -10.95 0.97
N THR A 102 8.67 -11.63 0.82
CA THR A 102 9.84 -11.07 0.15
C THR A 102 10.09 -11.76 -1.17
N PHE A 103 10.81 -11.11 -2.07
CA PHE A 103 11.25 -11.68 -3.35
C PHE A 103 12.74 -11.42 -3.58
N MET A 104 13.43 -12.31 -4.29
CA MET A 104 14.89 -12.19 -4.47
C MET A 104 15.27 -11.60 -5.83
N LYS A 105 14.43 -11.80 -6.84
CA LYS A 105 14.70 -11.41 -8.21
C LYS A 105 13.52 -10.64 -8.75
N TYR A 106 13.80 -9.58 -9.50
CA TYR A 106 12.78 -8.85 -10.22
C TYR A 106 13.31 -8.35 -11.56
N THR A 107 12.39 -8.14 -12.50
CA THR A 107 12.66 -7.50 -13.78
C THR A 107 11.63 -6.41 -13.97
N ILE A 108 12.10 -5.18 -14.10
CA ILE A 108 11.29 -3.99 -14.32
C ILE A 108 11.81 -3.26 -15.56
N LYS A 109 10.91 -2.61 -16.30
CA LYS A 109 11.31 -1.70 -17.38
C LYS A 109 12.00 -0.46 -16.77
N ASP A 110 13.12 -0.04 -17.35
CA ASP A 110 14.00 0.99 -16.77
C ASP A 110 13.31 2.32 -16.42
N VAL A 111 12.30 2.72 -17.21
CA VAL A 111 11.51 3.94 -16.99
C VAL A 111 10.84 4.00 -15.61
N TRP A 112 10.65 2.86 -14.95
CA TRP A 112 9.91 2.76 -13.68
C TRP A 112 10.79 2.46 -12.47
N ARG A 113 12.11 2.33 -12.67
CA ARG A 113 13.02 1.89 -11.62
C ARG A 113 12.99 2.82 -10.42
N ASP A 114 12.99 4.13 -10.64
CA ASP A 114 13.04 5.13 -9.56
C ASP A 114 11.73 5.19 -8.76
N VAL A 115 10.58 5.05 -9.42
CA VAL A 115 9.26 5.04 -8.78
C VAL A 115 9.09 3.83 -7.88
N PHE A 116 9.41 2.63 -8.39
CA PHE A 116 9.24 1.39 -7.63
C PHE A 116 10.26 1.23 -6.50
N ASN A 117 11.42 1.89 -6.61
CA ASN A 117 12.43 1.86 -5.56
C ASN A 117 11.94 2.58 -4.30
N SER A 118 11.35 3.78 -4.40
CA SER A 118 11.10 4.60 -3.20
C SER A 118 9.73 4.39 -2.56
N PHE A 119 8.74 3.86 -3.28
CA PHE A 119 7.34 3.90 -2.83
C PHE A 119 6.66 2.54 -2.77
N TRP A 120 5.64 2.44 -1.91
CA TRP A 120 4.69 1.34 -1.94
C TRP A 120 3.74 1.51 -3.11
N ILE A 121 3.80 0.56 -4.03
CA ILE A 121 3.00 0.60 -5.26
C ILE A 121 1.83 -0.38 -5.16
N PRO A 122 0.57 0.09 -5.19
CA PRO A 122 -0.59 -0.77 -5.25
C PRO A 122 -0.59 -1.56 -6.56
N CYS A 123 -0.73 -2.87 -6.44
CA CYS A 123 -0.64 -3.80 -7.56
C CYS A 123 -1.57 -5.00 -7.40
N SER A 124 -1.78 -5.68 -8.52
CA SER A 124 -2.42 -6.98 -8.63
C SER A 124 -1.39 -8.00 -9.08
N LEU A 125 -1.41 -9.18 -8.45
CA LEU A 125 -0.49 -10.28 -8.72
C LEU A 125 -1.18 -11.30 -9.61
N PHE A 126 -0.44 -11.79 -10.59
CA PHE A 126 -0.92 -12.78 -11.55
C PHE A 126 0.08 -13.93 -11.67
N ASP A 127 -0.44 -15.15 -11.68
CA ASP A 127 0.26 -16.30 -12.22
C ASP A 127 -0.25 -16.57 -13.63
N GLN A 128 0.62 -16.36 -14.62
CA GLN A 128 0.28 -16.34 -16.03
C GLN A 128 -0.87 -15.36 -16.34
N HIS A 129 -2.11 -15.85 -16.36
CA HIS A 129 -3.33 -15.08 -16.64
C HIS A 129 -4.33 -15.09 -15.48
N CYS A 130 -4.05 -15.83 -14.40
CA CYS A 130 -4.92 -15.92 -13.24
C CYS A 130 -4.54 -14.86 -12.19
N LYS A 131 -5.49 -14.00 -11.81
CA LYS A 131 -5.28 -13.04 -10.72
C LYS A 131 -5.24 -13.80 -9.39
N LEU A 132 -4.12 -13.73 -8.70
CA LEU A 132 -3.92 -14.36 -7.39
C LEU A 132 -4.33 -13.47 -6.21
N GLY A 133 -4.22 -12.15 -6.38
CA GLY A 133 -4.51 -11.21 -5.29
C GLY A 133 -4.16 -9.78 -5.64
N ALA A 134 -4.39 -8.89 -4.68
CA ALA A 134 -4.01 -7.49 -4.75
C ALA A 134 -3.35 -7.05 -3.45
N GLY A 135 -2.53 -6.02 -3.54
CA GLY A 135 -1.64 -5.64 -2.47
C GLY A 135 -0.69 -4.52 -2.85
N TRP A 136 0.40 -4.40 -2.11
CA TRP A 136 1.46 -3.43 -2.37
C TRP A 136 2.78 -4.12 -2.59
N ILE A 137 3.63 -3.48 -3.39
CA ILE A 137 5.02 -3.90 -3.59
C ILE A 137 5.96 -2.72 -3.38
N LYS A 138 7.12 -2.97 -2.79
CA LYS A 138 8.21 -1.99 -2.63
C LYS A 138 9.51 -2.64 -3.03
N VAL A 139 10.15 -2.14 -4.08
CA VAL A 139 11.31 -2.80 -4.69
C VAL A 139 12.59 -2.59 -3.89
N SER A 140 12.76 -1.42 -3.25
CA SER A 140 13.94 -1.17 -2.40
C SER A 140 14.07 -2.15 -1.24
N THR A 141 12.95 -2.52 -0.61
CA THR A 141 12.92 -3.48 0.49
C THR A 141 12.67 -4.91 0.01
N GLN A 142 12.37 -5.09 -1.28
CA GLN A 142 12.01 -6.36 -1.88
C GLN A 142 10.80 -7.03 -1.20
N GLU A 143 9.82 -6.22 -0.81
CA GLU A 143 8.67 -6.64 -0.02
C GLU A 143 7.36 -6.55 -0.79
N ILE A 144 6.44 -7.44 -0.43
CA ILE A 144 5.06 -7.49 -0.92
C ILE A 144 4.14 -7.66 0.27
N ILE A 145 3.03 -6.92 0.25
CA ILE A 145 1.94 -7.06 1.21
C ILE A 145 0.69 -7.43 0.42
N LEU A 146 0.08 -8.58 0.67
CA LEU A 146 -1.16 -9.03 0.05
C LEU A 146 -2.34 -8.85 0.99
N MET A 147 -3.49 -8.42 0.46
CA MET A 147 -4.71 -8.27 1.26
C MET A 147 -5.57 -9.52 1.34
N ASP A 148 -5.67 -10.28 0.25
CA ASP A 148 -6.64 -11.39 0.12
C ASP A 148 -6.01 -12.67 -0.45
N GLY A 149 -4.70 -12.84 -0.30
CA GLY A 149 -3.95 -13.85 -1.05
C GLY A 149 -3.10 -14.74 -0.18
N LEU A 150 -3.34 -16.05 -0.27
CA LEU A 150 -2.28 -17.05 -0.12
C LEU A 150 -1.64 -17.24 -1.48
N LEU A 151 -0.34 -16.99 -1.59
CA LEU A 151 0.38 -17.36 -2.80
C LEU A 151 0.51 -18.89 -2.87
N PRO A 152 0.23 -19.53 -4.02
CA PRO A 152 0.48 -20.96 -4.16
C PRO A 152 1.97 -21.25 -3.93
N LYS A 153 2.26 -22.25 -3.09
CA LYS A 153 3.63 -22.63 -2.68
C LYS A 153 4.57 -22.97 -3.86
N GLN A 154 4.02 -23.24 -5.04
CA GLN A 154 4.76 -23.66 -6.23
C GLN A 154 5.02 -22.53 -7.23
N THR A 155 4.62 -21.29 -6.91
CA THR A 155 4.73 -20.19 -7.86
C THR A 155 6.15 -19.61 -7.84
N ASN A 156 6.96 -20.02 -8.81
CA ASN A 156 8.35 -19.57 -8.91
C ASN A 156 8.49 -18.15 -9.49
N GLN A 157 7.48 -17.68 -10.22
CA GLN A 157 7.53 -16.40 -10.92
C GLN A 157 6.13 -15.78 -10.99
N LEU A 158 6.00 -14.51 -10.60
CA LEU A 158 4.73 -13.77 -10.62
C LEU A 158 4.83 -12.54 -11.51
N GLN A 159 3.75 -12.27 -12.24
CA GLN A 159 3.56 -11.02 -12.95
C GLN A 159 2.83 -10.02 -12.05
N ILE A 160 3.40 -8.84 -11.90
CA ILE A 160 2.85 -7.71 -11.15
C ILE A 160 2.29 -6.71 -12.14
N ARG A 161 1.01 -6.37 -11.98
CA ARG A 161 0.33 -5.33 -12.77
C ARG A 161 -0.15 -4.23 -11.84
N LEU A 162 0.02 -2.98 -12.25
CA LEU A 162 -0.44 -1.83 -11.48
C LEU A 162 -1.97 -1.80 -11.38
N SER A 163 -2.49 -1.42 -10.20
CA SER A 163 -3.94 -1.40 -9.94
C SER A 163 -4.67 -0.23 -10.59
N ASN A 164 -3.98 0.90 -10.79
CA ASN A 164 -4.51 2.10 -11.44
C ASN A 164 -4.07 2.11 -12.90
N ASN A 165 -4.93 1.69 -13.85
CA ASN A 165 -4.82 2.18 -15.22
C ASN A 165 -6.14 2.09 -15.99
N SER A 166 -6.70 3.26 -16.25
CA SER A 166 -7.58 3.58 -17.39
C SER A 166 -6.78 4.01 -18.64
N LEU A 167 -5.44 3.93 -18.60
CA LEU A 167 -4.60 4.11 -19.78
C LEU A 167 -4.49 2.77 -20.53
N SER A 168 -5.06 2.78 -21.73
CA SER A 168 -5.11 1.71 -22.72
C SER A 168 -3.83 0.89 -22.84
N ASP A 169 -4.02 -0.43 -22.87
CA ASP A 169 -3.20 -1.45 -23.50
C ASP A 169 -1.72 -1.60 -23.08
N SER A 170 -1.52 -2.65 -22.29
CA SER A 170 -0.36 -3.54 -22.29
C SER A 170 0.98 -2.98 -21.77
N ASN A 171 1.58 -3.73 -20.84
CA ASN A 171 3.02 -3.75 -20.53
C ASN A 171 3.58 -2.92 -19.35
N TYR A 172 2.81 -2.72 -18.28
CA TYR A 172 3.39 -2.49 -16.94
C TYR A 172 3.40 -3.80 -16.17
N GLY A 173 4.33 -4.69 -16.57
CA GLY A 173 4.54 -5.99 -15.94
C GLY A 173 5.91 -6.01 -15.29
N MET A 174 5.98 -5.90 -13.96
CA MET A 174 7.17 -6.34 -13.26
C MET A 174 7.06 -7.83 -13.06
N ILE A 175 8.14 -8.56 -13.29
CA ILE A 175 8.19 -9.98 -12.99
C ILE A 175 9.05 -10.18 -11.76
N ILE A 176 8.56 -10.93 -10.78
CA ILE A 176 9.28 -11.24 -9.55
C ILE A 176 9.45 -12.75 -9.39
N ALA A 177 10.48 -13.17 -8.67
CA ALA A 177 10.76 -14.58 -8.39
C ALA A 177 11.47 -14.77 -7.04
N GLY A 178 11.46 -16.01 -6.54
CA GLY A 178 12.07 -16.37 -5.26
C GLY A 178 11.26 -15.85 -4.07
N LEU A 179 9.96 -16.11 -4.09
CA LEU A 179 9.02 -15.63 -3.08
C LEU A 179 9.16 -16.40 -1.76
N LYS A 180 9.12 -15.67 -0.65
CA LYS A 180 9.11 -16.26 0.70
C LYS A 180 8.14 -15.51 1.59
N GLU A 181 7.20 -16.23 2.21
CA GLU A 181 6.34 -15.63 3.25
C GLU A 181 7.19 -15.27 4.47
N ILE A 182 6.94 -14.09 5.03
CA ILE A 182 7.58 -13.58 6.23
C ILE A 182 6.52 -12.98 7.17
N ASP A 183 6.89 -12.84 8.44
CA ASP A 183 6.06 -12.14 9.42
C ASP A 183 6.15 -10.62 9.27
N PHE A 184 5.17 -9.93 9.87
CA PHE A 184 5.07 -8.46 9.90
C PHE A 184 5.90 -7.81 11.00
#